data_AF-X0XJN8-F1
#
_entry.id   AF-X0XJN8-F1
#
_cell.length_a   1.000
_cell.length_b   1.000
_cell.length_c   1.000
_cell.angle_alpha   90.00
_cell.angle_beta   90.00
_cell.angle_gamma   90.00
#
_symmetry.space_group_name_H-M   'P 1'
#
loop_
_entity.id
_entity.type
_entity.pdbx_description
1 polymer ?
#
loop_
_entity_poly.entity_id
_entity_poly.type
_entity_poly.pdbx_seq_one_letter_code
_entity_poly.pdbx_strand_id
1 'polypeptide(L)'
;AVEWKDKPLDYEKNKVALLLESAECNISHGDRLTANDKKRIARDIASTDPECKWTESALAEKLGVIQQTVNTWISDIRARQKASRNTVILRLSRLGCPQEKTAETTGVTRGRVAQIVNNTNFGE
;
A
#
# COMPACT_ATOMS: atom_id res chain seq x y z
N ALA A 1 -10.16 25.17 -8.94
CA ALA A 1 -11.62 25.43 -8.94
C ALA A 1 -12.28 24.23 -8.30
N VAL A 2 -13.16 24.42 -7.31
CA VAL A 2 -13.91 23.29 -6.75
C VAL A 2 -14.90 22.83 -7.82
N GLU A 3 -14.63 21.68 -8.44
CA GLU A 3 -15.53 21.08 -9.42
C GLU A 3 -16.83 20.71 -8.72
N TRP A 4 -17.87 21.51 -8.94
CA TRP A 4 -19.23 21.14 -8.53
C TRP A 4 -19.67 19.91 -9.31
N LYS A 5 -19.93 18.80 -8.61
CA LYS A 5 -20.46 17.57 -9.19
C LYS A 5 -21.92 17.40 -8.78
N ASP A 6 -22.77 17.05 -9.74
CA ASP A 6 -24.22 16.85 -9.55
C ASP A 6 -24.58 15.71 -8.58
N LYS A 7 -23.63 14.81 -8.29
CA LYS A 7 -23.82 13.70 -7.35
C LYS A 7 -22.87 13.86 -6.16
N PRO A 8 -23.33 13.57 -4.92
CA PRO A 8 -22.46 13.54 -3.76
C PRO A 8 -21.25 12.64 -4.00
N LEU A 9 -20.06 13.15 -3.69
CA LEU A 9 -18.84 12.35 -3.77
C LEU A 9 -18.91 11.23 -2.72
N ASP A 10 -18.68 9.98 -3.16
CA ASP A 10 -18.56 8.84 -2.24
C ASP A 10 -17.28 9.01 -1.41
N TYR A 11 -17.44 9.40 -0.14
CA TYR A 11 -16.32 9.74 0.74
C TYR A 11 -15.35 8.57 0.89
N GLU A 12 -15.85 7.36 1.16
CA GLU A 12 -15.00 6.19 1.42
C GLU A 12 -14.14 5.84 0.20
N LYS A 13 -14.72 5.91 -1.00
CA LYS A 13 -13.96 5.62 -2.23
C LYS A 13 -12.90 6.67 -2.55
N ASN A 14 -13.14 7.93 -2.20
CA ASN A 14 -12.28 9.04 -2.59
C ASN A 14 -11.39 9.56 -1.45
N LYS A 15 -11.55 9.03 -0.24
CA LYS A 15 -10.87 9.48 0.99
C LYS A 15 -9.36 9.61 0.80
N VAL A 16 -8.72 8.60 0.22
CA VAL A 16 -7.26 8.57 0.01
C VAL A 16 -6.83 9.67 -0.96
N ALA A 17 -7.54 9.84 -2.07
CA ALA A 17 -7.23 10.86 -3.06
C ALA A 17 -7.41 12.27 -2.48
N LEU A 18 -8.52 12.51 -1.77
CA LEU A 18 -8.79 13.79 -1.10
C LEU A 18 -7.76 14.12 -0.03
N LEU A 19 -7.32 13.13 0.77
CA LEU A 19 -6.27 13.33 1.77
C LEU A 19 -4.94 13.74 1.12
N LEU A 20 -4.56 13.10 0.01
CA LEU A 20 -3.32 13.43 -0.69
C LEU A 20 -3.37 14.83 -1.33
N GLU A 21 -4.48 15.17 -1.99
CA GLU A 21 -4.70 16.50 -2.56
C GLU A 21 -4.69 17.58 -1.48
N SER A 22 -5.35 17.34 -0.34
CA SER A 22 -5.34 18.29 0.78
C SER A 22 -3.94 18.47 1.38
N ALA A 23 -3.14 17.40 1.48
CA ALA A 23 -1.77 17.47 1.97
C ALA A 23 -0.88 18.27 1.02
N GLU A 24 -1.05 18.09 -0.29
CA GLU A 24 -0.36 18.84 -1.34
C GLU A 24 -0.75 20.33 -1.31
N CYS A 25 -2.04 20.65 -1.24
CA CYS A 25 -2.51 22.03 -1.11
C CYS A 25 -1.98 22.71 0.17
N ASN A 26 -1.88 21.98 1.28
CA ASN A 26 -1.30 22.51 2.51
C ASN A 26 0.19 22.84 2.36
N ILE A 27 0.93 22.05 1.58
CA ILE A 27 2.35 22.35 1.27
C ILE A 27 2.46 23.63 0.41
N SER A 28 1.55 23.81 -0.55
CA SER A 28 1.58 24.93 -1.50
C SER A 28 1.04 26.24 -0.93
N HIS A 29 0.05 26.22 -0.03
CA HIS A 29 -0.76 27.40 0.30
C HIS A 29 -0.99 27.67 1.80
N GLY A 30 -0.59 26.81 2.75
CA GLY A 30 -1.00 26.96 4.16
C GLY A 30 -0.12 26.30 5.22
N ASP A 31 -0.64 26.25 6.46
CA ASP A 31 0.08 25.78 7.66
C ASP A 31 0.61 24.36 7.49
N ARG A 32 1.88 24.16 7.86
CA ARG A 32 2.59 22.92 7.56
C ARG A 32 2.06 21.82 8.47
N LEU A 33 1.43 20.80 7.87
CA LEU A 33 1.13 19.54 8.55
C LEU A 33 2.36 19.09 9.35
N THR A 34 2.15 18.79 10.63
CA THR A 34 3.24 18.33 11.49
C THR A 34 3.79 17.00 10.95
N ALA A 35 5.04 16.68 11.29
CA ALA A 35 5.63 15.39 10.91
C ALA A 35 4.81 14.20 11.41
N ASN A 36 4.15 14.33 12.57
CA ASN A 36 3.26 13.31 13.13
C ASN A 36 1.97 13.13 12.30
N ASP A 37 1.38 14.23 11.81
CA ASP A 37 0.19 14.14 10.96
C ASP A 37 0.52 13.48 9.61
N LYS A 38 1.64 13.87 8.99
CA LYS A 38 2.14 13.24 7.75
C LYS A 38 2.39 11.75 7.95
N LYS A 39 3.01 11.37 9.09
CA LYS A 39 3.21 9.96 9.46
C LYS A 39 1.89 9.22 9.62
N ARG A 40 0.90 9.82 10.27
CA ARG A 40 -0.44 9.20 10.44
C ARG A 40 -1.10 8.97 9.08
N ILE A 41 -1.09 9.96 8.19
CA ILE A 41 -1.64 9.84 6.83
C ILE A 41 -0.91 8.74 6.04
N ALA A 42 0.42 8.73 6.04
CA ALA A 42 1.21 7.70 5.36
C ALA A 42 0.86 6.29 5.83
N ARG A 43 0.68 6.11 7.15
CA ARG A 43 0.32 4.81 7.74
C ARG A 43 -1.11 4.40 7.45
N ASP A 44 -2.05 5.34 7.44
CA ASP A 44 -3.46 5.06 7.08
C ASP A 44 -3.54 4.58 5.63
N ILE A 45 -2.92 5.32 4.70
CA ILE A 45 -2.87 4.94 3.29
C ILE A 45 -2.20 3.57 3.12
N ALA A 46 -1.01 3.36 3.71
CA ALA A 46 -0.31 2.08 3.61
C ALA A 46 -1.12 0.90 4.18
N SER A 47 -1.93 1.11 5.21
CA SER A 47 -2.78 0.07 5.80
C SER A 47 -3.95 -0.30 4.89
N THR A 48 -4.55 0.69 4.22
CA THR A 48 -5.69 0.50 3.30
C THR A 48 -5.29 0.05 1.89
N ASP A 49 -4.01 0.15 1.54
CA ASP A 49 -3.49 -0.18 0.21
C ASP A 49 -2.53 -1.39 0.25
N PRO A 50 -3.00 -2.62 0.49
CA PRO A 50 -2.14 -3.81 0.52
C PRO A 50 -1.57 -4.19 -0.87
N GLU A 51 -2.14 -3.65 -1.94
CA GLU A 51 -1.68 -3.86 -3.32
C GLU A 51 -0.52 -2.93 -3.72
N CYS A 52 -0.12 -2.01 -2.84
CA CYS A 52 0.92 -1.01 -3.10
C CYS A 52 0.66 -0.16 -4.36
N LYS A 53 -0.59 0.28 -4.56
CA LYS A 53 -0.93 1.27 -5.60
C LYS A 53 -0.21 2.60 -5.34
N TRP A 54 -0.08 2.99 -4.08
CA TRP A 54 0.68 4.16 -3.66
C TRP A 54 2.10 3.76 -3.28
N THR A 55 3.02 4.03 -4.20
CA THR A 55 4.46 3.83 -3.97
C THR A 55 4.97 4.82 -2.92
N GLU A 56 6.07 4.46 -2.27
CA GLU A 56 6.69 5.30 -1.26
C GLU A 56 7.24 6.60 -1.85
N SER A 57 7.60 6.60 -3.14
CA SER A 57 7.96 7.81 -3.88
C SER A 57 6.75 8.74 -4.07
N ALA A 58 5.59 8.21 -4.46
CA ALA A 58 4.37 9.01 -4.65
C ALA A 58 3.88 9.60 -3.32
N LEU A 59 3.93 8.81 -2.23
CA LEU A 59 3.61 9.29 -0.89
C LEU A 59 4.58 10.38 -0.43
N ALA A 60 5.87 10.23 -0.73
CA ALA A 60 6.91 11.20 -0.38
C ALA A 60 6.69 12.54 -1.08
N GLU A 61 6.38 12.51 -2.37
CA GLU A 61 6.03 13.69 -3.17
C GLU A 61 4.81 14.41 -2.58
N LYS A 62 3.70 13.69 -2.37
CA LYS A 62 2.44 14.26 -1.87
C LYS A 62 2.53 14.77 -0.43
N LEU A 63 3.35 14.16 0.41
CA LEU A 63 3.56 14.60 1.80
C LEU A 63 4.71 15.61 1.95
N GLY A 64 5.46 15.89 0.88
CA GLY A 64 6.60 16.80 0.91
C GLY A 64 7.68 16.34 1.89
N VAL A 65 8.03 15.05 1.86
CA VAL A 65 9.11 14.45 2.67
C VAL A 65 10.00 13.60 1.77
N ILE A 66 11.19 13.22 2.23
CA ILE A 66 12.05 12.30 1.47
C ILE A 66 11.48 10.87 1.54
N GLN A 67 11.71 10.08 0.49
CA GLN A 67 11.27 8.69 0.40
C GLN A 67 11.74 7.83 1.59
N GLN A 68 12.96 8.07 2.08
CA GLN A 68 13.50 7.35 3.23
C GLN A 68 12.64 7.53 4.48
N THR A 69 12.10 8.72 4.71
CA THR A 69 11.22 9.02 5.84
C THR A 69 9.92 8.22 5.75
N VAL A 70 9.30 8.17 4.56
CA VAL A 70 8.10 7.37 4.32
C VAL A 70 8.39 5.89 4.54
N ASN A 71 9.49 5.38 3.98
CA ASN A 71 9.93 3.99 4.16
C ASN A 71 10.05 3.65 5.64
N THR A 72 10.72 4.49 6.43
CA THR A 72 10.83 4.28 7.89
C THR A 72 9.46 4.22 8.56
N TRP A 73 8.52 5.07 8.15
CA TRP A 73 7.20 5.15 8.77
C TRP A 73 6.27 3.98 8.45
N ILE A 74 6.41 3.33 7.29
CA ILE A 74 5.45 2.29 6.83
C ILE A 74 6.07 0.90 6.66
N SER A 75 7.39 0.77 6.81
CA SER A 75 8.12 -0.50 6.63
C SER A 75 7.53 -1.66 7.45
N ASP A 76 7.11 -1.40 8.70
CA ASP A 76 6.46 -2.40 9.56
C ASP A 76 5.13 -2.90 8.98
N ILE A 77 4.33 -1.99 8.43
CA ILE A 77 3.03 -2.30 7.81
C ILE A 77 3.26 -3.14 6.54
N ARG A 78 4.16 -2.68 5.66
CA ARG A 78 4.49 -3.38 4.41
C ARG A 78 5.07 -4.77 4.68
N ALA A 79 5.93 -4.91 5.68
CA ALA A 79 6.48 -6.20 6.11
C ALA A 79 5.37 -7.15 6.58
N ARG A 80 4.42 -6.66 7.39
CA ARG A 80 3.28 -7.45 7.87
C ARG A 80 2.36 -7.90 6.73
N GLN A 81 2.03 -7.00 5.81
CA GLN A 81 1.22 -7.31 4.62
C GLN A 81 1.90 -8.38 3.76
N LYS A 82 3.21 -8.24 3.52
CA LYS A 82 4.01 -9.23 2.79
C LYS A 82 4.02 -10.58 3.50
N ALA A 83 4.23 -10.61 4.81
CA ALA A 83 4.22 -11.85 5.59
C ALA A 83 2.86 -12.54 5.52
N SER A 84 1.77 -11.80 5.72
CA SER A 84 0.40 -12.32 5.62
C SER A 84 0.11 -12.93 4.25
N ARG A 85 0.46 -12.22 3.16
CA ARG A 85 0.30 -12.74 1.79
C ARG A 85 1.12 -14.01 1.57
N ASN A 86 2.37 -14.02 2.02
CA ASN A 86 3.22 -15.21 1.90
C ASN A 86 2.61 -16.41 2.65
N THR A 87 2.07 -16.21 3.86
CA THR A 87 1.38 -17.28 4.60
C THR A 87 0.20 -17.85 3.81
N VAL A 88 -0.60 -17.01 3.16
CA VAL A 88 -1.71 -17.46 2.30
C VAL A 88 -1.21 -18.28 1.11
N ILE A 89 -0.18 -17.79 0.41
CA ILE A 89 0.46 -18.49 -0.73
C ILE A 89 0.95 -19.88 -0.31
N LEU A 90 1.65 -19.98 0.83
CA LEU A 90 2.19 -21.25 1.32
C LEU A 90 1.09 -22.23 1.70
N ARG A 91 0.01 -21.76 2.32
CA ARG A 91 -1.16 -22.60 2.63
C ARG A 91 -1.81 -23.14 1.37
N LEU A 92 -2.04 -22.29 0.36
CA LEU A 92 -2.62 -22.71 -0.92
C LEU A 92 -1.74 -23.72 -1.65
N SER A 93 -0.43 -23.49 -1.67
CA SER A 93 0.54 -24.43 -2.25
C SER A 93 0.49 -25.81 -1.57
N ARG A 94 0.47 -25.86 -0.23
CA ARG A 94 0.38 -27.12 0.54
C ARG A 94 -0.92 -27.88 0.33
N LEU A 95 -2.01 -27.17 0.01
CA LEU A 95 -3.29 -27.78 -0.35
C LEU A 95 -3.33 -28.29 -1.80
N GLY A 96 -2.22 -28.21 -2.54
CA GLY A 96 -2.13 -28.64 -3.94
C GLY A 96 -2.78 -27.65 -4.91
N CYS A 97 -3.01 -26.39 -4.51
CA CYS A 97 -3.58 -25.39 -5.40
C CYS A 97 -2.56 -25.04 -6.52
N PRO A 98 -2.98 -25.03 -7.80
CA PRO A 98 -2.11 -24.62 -8.90
C PRO A 98 -1.54 -23.21 -8.68
N GLN A 99 -0.34 -22.96 -9.20
CA GLN A 99 0.35 -21.68 -9.06
C GLN A 99 -0.42 -20.54 -9.73
N GLU A 100 -1.07 -20.80 -10.87
CA GLU A 100 -1.94 -19.85 -11.57
C GLU A 100 -3.10 -19.39 -10.68
N LYS A 101 -3.83 -20.33 -10.10
CA LYS A 101 -4.98 -20.04 -9.24
C LYS A 101 -4.56 -19.34 -7.95
N THR A 102 -3.38 -19.69 -7.42
CA THR A 102 -2.79 -19.01 -6.26
C THR A 102 -2.41 -17.57 -6.60
N ALA A 103 -1.82 -17.34 -7.77
CA ALA A 103 -1.46 -16.01 -8.27
C ALA A 103 -2.69 -15.12 -8.43
N GLU A 104 -3.77 -15.63 -9.04
CA GLU A 104 -5.04 -14.93 -9.16
C GLU A 104 -5.63 -14.58 -7.80
N THR A 105 -5.66 -15.54 -6.87
CA THR A 105 -6.25 -15.34 -5.52
C THR A 105 -5.50 -14.32 -4.68
N THR A 106 -4.18 -14.21 -4.88
CA THR A 106 -3.29 -13.39 -4.02
C THR A 106 -2.79 -12.12 -4.71
N GLY A 107 -3.21 -11.87 -5.94
CA GLY A 107 -2.86 -10.67 -6.71
C GLY A 107 -1.37 -10.55 -7.00
N VAL A 108 -0.65 -11.66 -7.13
CA VAL A 108 0.80 -11.67 -7.46
C VAL A 108 1.06 -12.49 -8.71
N THR A 109 2.21 -12.28 -9.33
CA THR A 109 2.59 -13.04 -10.52
C THR A 109 2.88 -14.50 -10.18
N ARG A 110 2.64 -15.40 -11.14
CA ARG A 110 2.98 -16.83 -11.02
C ARG A 110 4.45 -17.05 -10.65
N GLY A 111 5.36 -16.31 -11.28
CA GLY A 111 6.80 -16.38 -10.97
C GLY A 111 7.11 -16.02 -9.52
N ARG A 112 6.37 -15.04 -8.95
CA ARG A 112 6.51 -14.67 -7.54
C ARG A 112 6.00 -15.75 -6.60
N VAL A 113 4.89 -16.41 -6.95
CA VAL A 113 4.38 -17.58 -6.20
C VAL A 113 5.43 -18.69 -6.16
N ALA A 114 6.00 -19.05 -7.31
CA ALA A 114 7.03 -20.08 -7.40
C ALA A 114 8.25 -19.76 -6.53
N GLN A 115 8.74 -18.52 -6.58
CA GLN A 115 9.86 -18.08 -5.75
C GLN A 115 9.56 -18.19 -4.25
N ILE A 116 8.36 -17.78 -3.82
CA ILE A 116 7.96 -17.83 -2.41
C ILE A 116 7.89 -19.28 -1.92
N VAL A 117 7.30 -20.18 -2.72
CA VAL A 117 7.19 -21.61 -2.37
C VAL A 117 8.59 -22.24 -2.31
N ASN A 118 9.43 -22.02 -3.32
CA ASN A 118 10.78 -22.60 -3.37
C ASN A 118 11.67 -22.14 -2.22
N ASN A 119 11.61 -20.86 -1.85
CA ASN A 119 12.40 -20.32 -0.73
C ASN A 119 12.00 -20.92 0.64
N THR A 120 10.88 -21.62 0.74
CA THR A 120 10.40 -22.25 1.97
C THR A 120 10.51 -23.77 1.98
N ASN A 121 10.91 -24.37 0.85
CA ASN A 121 11.30 -25.77 0.78
C ASN A 121 12.73 -25.87 1.32
N PHE A 122 12.86 -25.94 2.64
CA PHE A 122 14.13 -26.28 3.28
C PHE A 122 14.36 -27.80 3.09
N GLY A 123 15.01 -28.17 1.98
CA GLY A 123 15.44 -29.55 1.65
C GLY A 123 15.28 -29.82 0.15
N GLU A 124 16.28 -30.35 -0.57
CA GLU A 124 17.48 -31.10 -0.15
C GLU A 124 18.77 -30.28 0.04
#